data_AF-A0AAE0WM48-F1
#
_entry.id   AF-A0AAE0WM48-F1
#
_cell.length_a   1.000
_cell.length_b   1.000
_cell.length_c   1.000
_cell.angle_alpha   90.00
_cell.angle_beta   90.00
_cell.angle_gamma   90.00
#
_symmetry.space_group_name_H-M   'P 1'
#
loop_
_entity.id
_entity.type
_entity.pdbx_description
1 polymer ?
#
loop_
_entity_poly.entity_id
_entity_poly.type
_entity_poly.pdbx_seq_one_letter_code
_entity_poly.pdbx_strand_id
1 'polypeptide(L)' 'MIRHDYPNLQKWLLHLYYDLSPEETRNAFAPTTHFDAIMEGYAAASKSKIVPLGPLPLMMPKP' A
#
# COMPACT_ATOMS: atom_id res chain seq x y z
N MET A 1 10.32 -4.66 7.92
CA MET A 1 9.24 -4.01 7.16
C MET A 1 9.51 -4.13 5.66
N ILE A 2 8.50 -4.42 4.84
CA ILE A 2 8.60 -4.68 3.38
C ILE A 2 9.54 -3.70 2.66
N ARG A 3 9.40 -2.40 2.94
CA ARG A 3 10.14 -1.30 2.30
C ARG A 3 11.64 -1.22 2.60
N HIS A 4 12.16 -1.94 3.59
CA HIS A 4 13.58 -1.91 3.98
C HIS A 4 14.24 -3.28 3.89
N ASP A 5 13.53 -4.33 4.32
CA ASP A 5 14.15 -5.64 4.55
C ASP A 5 13.93 -6.61 3.39
N TYR A 6 13.03 -6.30 2.45
CA TYR A 6 12.61 -7.20 1.38
C TYR A 6 12.66 -6.52 0.00
N PRO A 7 13.85 -6.29 -0.58
CA PRO A 7 14.01 -5.50 -1.80
C PRO A 7 13.28 -6.09 -3.01
N ASN A 8 13.29 -7.42 -3.19
CA ASN A 8 12.60 -8.07 -4.30
C ASN A 8 11.07 -7.97 -4.17
N LEU A 9 10.56 -8.09 -2.94
CA LEU A 9 9.13 -8.00 -2.69
C LEU A 9 8.64 -6.56 -2.77
N GLN A 10 9.44 -5.60 -2.29
CA GLN A 10 9.19 -4.18 -2.48
C GLN A 10 9.11 -3.83 -3.98
N LYS A 11 10.05 -4.32 -4.79
CA LYS A 11 10.04 -4.11 -6.24
C LYS A 11 8.79 -4.68 -6.89
N TRP A 12 8.42 -5.92 -6.55
CA TRP A 12 7.22 -6.58 -7.07
C TRP A 12 5.93 -5.85 -6.67
N LEU A 13 5.83 -5.41 -5.41
CA LEU A 13 4.68 -4.65 -4.92
C LEU A 13 4.52 -3.32 -5.67
N LEU A 14 5.62 -2.57 -5.87
CA LEU A 14 5.58 -1.31 -6.60
C LEU A 14 5.23 -1.50 -8.08
N HIS A 15 5.69 -2.59 -8.69
CA HIS A 15 5.27 -2.96 -10.04
C HIS A 15 3.75 -3.17 -10.12
N LEU A 16 3.18 -3.99 -9.24
CA LEU A 16 1.73 -4.23 -9.23
C LEU A 16 0.93 -2.97 -8.95
N TYR A 17 1.35 -2.17 -7.95
CA TYR A 17 0.61 -1.00 -7.52
C TYR A 17 0.54 0.06 -8.63
N TYR A 18 1.66 0.30 -9.33
CA TYR A 18 1.75 1.35 -10.35
C TYR A 18 1.53 0.85 -11.78
N ASP A 19 1.35 -0.45 -12.00
CA ASP A 19 0.97 -0.93 -13.32
C ASP A 19 -0.49 -0.56 -13.62
N LEU A 20 -0.68 0.06 -14.79
CA LEU A 20 -1.97 0.50 -15.30
C LEU A 20 -2.32 -0.22 -16.60
N SER A 21 -1.50 -1.19 -17.02
CA SER A 21 -1.68 -1.90 -18.29
C SER A 21 -3.00 -2.70 -18.27
N PRO A 22 -3.81 -2.65 -19.34
CA PRO A 22 -4.97 -3.53 -19.49
C PRO A 22 -4.62 -5.02 -19.53
N GLU A 23 -3.40 -5.35 -19.94
CA GLU A 23 -2.98 -6.73 -20.19
C GLU A 23 -2.54 -7.45 -18.92
N GLU A 24 -1.78 -6.79 -18.04
CA GLU A 24 -1.19 -7.41 -16.86
C GLU A 24 -2.06 -7.23 -15.61
N THR A 25 -2.36 -5.97 -15.22
CA THR A 25 -3.06 -5.69 -13.96
C THR A 25 -4.43 -5.04 -14.11
N ARG A 26 -4.78 -4.58 -15.31
CA ARG A 26 -6.05 -3.89 -15.63
C ARG A 26 -6.31 -2.67 -14.77
N ASN A 27 -5.25 -1.96 -14.35
CA ASN A 27 -5.36 -0.83 -13.45
C ASN A 27 -6.13 -1.18 -12.15
N ALA A 28 -5.98 -2.42 -11.66
CA ALA A 28 -6.77 -2.89 -10.53
C ALA A 28 -6.22 -2.41 -9.18
N PHE A 29 -4.89 -2.36 -9.01
CA PHE A 29 -4.30 -2.26 -7.68
C PHE A 29 -4.35 -0.85 -7.09
N ALA A 30 -3.76 0.16 -7.74
CA ALA A 30 -3.78 1.52 -7.19
C ALA A 30 -5.19 2.08 -6.94
N PRO A 31 -6.15 2.00 -7.88
CA PRO A 31 -7.48 2.58 -7.68
C PRO A 31 -8.31 1.91 -6.59
N THR A 32 -8.01 0.65 -6.25
CA THR A 32 -8.75 -0.11 -5.22
C THR A 32 -8.05 -0.13 -3.86
N THR A 33 -6.85 0.43 -3.76
CA THR A 33 -6.10 0.48 -2.51
C THR A 33 -6.38 1.80 -1.78
N HIS A 34 -7.31 1.75 -0.82
CA HIS A 34 -7.70 2.86 0.03
C HIS A 34 -6.97 2.81 1.38
N PHE A 35 -5.84 3.51 1.50
CA PHE A 35 -5.00 3.43 2.71
C PHE A 35 -5.68 3.99 3.96
N ASP A 36 -6.51 5.01 3.82
CA ASP A 36 -7.37 5.56 4.86
C ASP A 36 -8.28 4.47 5.45
N ALA A 37 -9.03 3.78 4.61
CA ALA A 37 -9.93 2.71 5.02
C ALA A 37 -9.18 1.54 5.70
N ILE A 38 -7.98 1.20 5.20
CA ILE A 38 -7.13 0.17 5.80
C ILE A 38 -6.69 0.60 7.21
N MET A 39 -6.11 1.79 7.33
CA MET A 39 -5.54 2.29 8.59
C MET A 39 -6.63 2.49 9.66
N GLU A 40 -7.75 3.08 9.29
CA GLU A 40 -8.91 3.27 10.16
C GLU A 40 -9.52 1.92 10.57
N GLY A 41 -9.69 0.99 9.62
CA GLY A 41 -10.25 -0.33 9.88
C GLY A 41 -9.46 -1.10 10.93
N TYR A 42 -8.13 -1.14 10.81
CA TYR A 42 -7.28 -1.81 11.81
C TYR A 42 -7.22 -1.06 13.15
N ALA A 43 -7.21 0.28 13.15
CA ALA A 43 -7.27 1.05 14.38
C ALA A 43 -8.59 0.80 15.14
N ALA A 44 -9.72 0.81 14.44
CA ALA A 44 -11.03 0.53 15.02
C ALA A 44 -11.13 -0.91 15.56
N ALA A 45 -10.66 -1.90 14.78
CA ALA A 45 -10.65 -3.30 15.19
C ALA A 45 -9.81 -3.55 16.45
N SER A 46 -8.70 -2.81 16.61
CA SER A 46 -7.86 -2.84 17.82
C SER A 46 -8.39 -1.98 18.97
N LYS A 47 -9.59 -1.38 18.83
CA LYS A 47 -10.20 -0.44 19.78
C LYS A 47 -9.34 0.79 20.06
N SER A 48 -8.43 1.13 19.15
CA SER A 48 -7.65 2.36 19.21
C SER A 48 -8.53 3.54 18.82
N LYS A 49 -8.41 4.64 19.55
CA LYS A 49 -9.01 5.93 19.19
C LYS A 49 -8.09 6.78 18.31
N ILE A 50 -6.86 6.32 18.08
CA ILE A 50 -5.81 7.03 17.37
C ILE A 50 -5.40 6.18 16.18
N VAL A 51 -5.46 6.78 14.98
CA VAL A 51 -4.91 6.21 13.75
C VAL A 51 -3.49 6.78 13.60
N PRO A 52 -2.43 5.96 13.67
CA PRO A 52 -1.07 6.43 13.45
C PRO A 52 -0.92 7.00 12.04
N LEU A 53 -0.28 8.17 11.89
CA LEU A 53 -0.07 8.79 10.56
C LEU A 53 1.01 8.08 9.73
N GLY A 54 2.00 7.50 10.40
CA GLY A 54 3.12 6.82 9.76
C GLY A 54 2.85 5.33 9.49
N PRO A 55 3.68 4.70 8.65
CA PRO A 55 4.90 5.24 8.04
C PRO A 55 4.62 6.07 6.77
N LEU A 56 5.39 7.16 6.55
CA LEU A 56 5.28 8.02 5.36
C LEU A 56 6.49 7.81 4.42
N PRO A 57 6.28 7.82 3.08
CA PRO A 57 4.98 7.76 2.41
C PRO A 57 4.29 6.39 2.64
N LEU A 58 2.97 6.34 2.48
CA LEU A 58 2.18 5.10 2.66
C LEU A 58 2.57 4.03 1.64
N MET A 59 2.78 4.45 0.39
CA MET A 59 3.43 3.68 -0.68
C MET A 59 4.70 4.40 -1.13
N MET A 60 5.77 3.66 -1.38
CA MET A 60 7.01 4.26 -1.90
C MET A 60 6.80 4.74 -3.34
N PRO A 61 7.44 5.84 -3.77
CA PRO A 61 7.37 6.27 -5.16
C PRO A 61 7.93 5.21 -6.10
N LYS A 62 7.45 5.22 -7.35
CA LYS A 62 7.97 4.36 -8.41
C LYS A 62 9.49 4.60 -8.58
N PRO A 63 10.31 3.53 -8.64
CA PRO A 63 11.75 3.66 -8.91
C PRO A 63 12.03 4.15 -10.33
#